data_AF-H1UV78-F1
#
_entry.id   AF-H1UV78-F1
#
_cell.length_a   1.000
_cell.length_b   1.000
_cell.length_c   1.000
_cell.angle_alpha   90.00
_cell.angle_beta   90.00
_cell.angle_gamma   90.00
#
_symmetry.space_group_name_H-M   'P 1'
#
loop_
_entity.id
_entity.type
_entity.pdbx_description
1 polymer ?
#
loop_
_entity_poly.entity_id
_entity_poly.type
_entity_poly.pdbx_seq_one_letter_code
_entity_poly.pdbx_strand_id
1 'polypeptide(L)'
;MPLGRGLVMVNRTGLPEMPGLNMSSPRGASGWTGIAHQLHCLYSTKHAFYDLYYNRTGDKTQPLFGVGWQLEHLNHCWDYVRQTIMCNPDLTVEWRGEHEGTGWGYQRQCKDWGPIYDWLEKHRITNDRGILALGYERRPLDTSRVPGVWSNKDLEDIDV
;
A
#
# COMPACT_ATOMS: atom_id res chain seq x y z
N MET A 1 -4.06 -13.75 10.58
CA MET A 1 -4.45 -14.51 9.37
C MET A 1 -5.38 -15.65 9.79
N PRO A 2 -6.44 -15.95 9.01
CA PRO A 2 -7.31 -17.10 9.30
C PRO A 2 -6.55 -18.43 9.12
N LEU A 3 -7.14 -19.52 9.61
CA LEU A 3 -6.67 -20.88 9.30
C LEU A 3 -6.58 -21.06 7.78
N GLY A 4 -5.56 -21.80 7.32
CA GLY A 4 -5.27 -21.95 5.89
C GLY A 4 -4.62 -20.72 5.23
N ARG A 5 -4.30 -19.66 6.00
CA ARG A 5 -3.60 -18.46 5.52
C ARG A 5 -4.33 -17.70 4.40
N GLY A 6 -5.64 -17.94 4.22
CA GLY A 6 -6.44 -17.35 3.14
C GLY A 6 -6.26 -18.00 1.77
N LEU A 7 -5.65 -19.19 1.73
CA LEU A 7 -5.68 -20.09 0.58
C LEU A 7 -7.05 -20.77 0.49
N VAL A 8 -7.62 -20.76 -0.70
CA VAL A 8 -8.93 -21.35 -1.00
C VAL A 8 -8.85 -22.30 -2.19
N MET A 9 -9.75 -23.26 -2.19
CA MET A 9 -10.00 -24.12 -3.34
C MET A 9 -10.85 -23.37 -4.37
N VAL A 10 -10.49 -23.49 -5.64
CA VAL A 10 -11.18 -22.85 -6.77
C VAL A 10 -11.91 -23.93 -7.58
N ASN A 11 -13.23 -23.79 -7.69
CA ASN A 11 -14.08 -24.69 -8.48
C ASN A 11 -14.59 -23.99 -9.76
N ARG A 12 -14.92 -24.77 -10.81
CA ARG A 12 -15.32 -24.30 -12.16
C ARG A 12 -16.54 -23.37 -12.15
N THR A 13 -17.39 -23.42 -11.14
CA THR A 13 -18.65 -22.67 -11.10
C THR A 13 -18.49 -21.25 -10.53
N GLY A 14 -17.34 -20.94 -9.91
CA GLY A 14 -17.17 -19.71 -9.13
C GLY A 14 -16.35 -18.61 -9.81
N LEU A 15 -15.65 -18.89 -10.91
CA LEU A 15 -14.81 -17.92 -11.62
C LEU A 15 -14.97 -18.10 -13.14
N PRO A 16 -15.05 -17.01 -13.92
CA PRO A 16 -15.01 -17.09 -15.38
C PRO A 16 -13.67 -17.71 -15.84
N GLU A 17 -13.59 -18.14 -17.11
CA GLU A 17 -12.31 -18.55 -17.69
C GLU A 17 -11.33 -17.37 -17.61
N MET A 18 -10.25 -17.57 -16.87
CA MET A 18 -9.24 -16.55 -16.62
C MET A 18 -7.86 -17.06 -17.09
N PRO A 19 -7.01 -16.19 -17.68
CA PRO A 19 -5.71 -16.58 -18.21
C PRO A 19 -4.83 -17.27 -17.15
N GLY A 20 -4.29 -18.46 -17.44
CA GLY A 20 -3.35 -19.16 -16.55
C GLY A 20 -3.98 -19.96 -15.41
N LEU A 21 -5.32 -20.02 -15.31
CA LEU A 21 -6.02 -20.91 -14.38
C LEU A 21 -5.97 -22.36 -14.91
N ASN A 22 -5.18 -23.23 -14.28
CA ASN A 22 -5.11 -24.64 -14.65
C ASN A 22 -6.06 -25.51 -13.80
N MET A 23 -7.24 -25.80 -14.35
CA MET A 23 -8.26 -26.63 -13.73
C MET A 23 -8.00 -28.15 -13.82
N SER A 24 -6.93 -28.56 -14.51
CA SER A 24 -6.59 -29.98 -14.74
C SER A 24 -5.70 -30.57 -13.63
N SER A 25 -5.33 -29.78 -12.62
CA SER A 25 -4.58 -30.25 -11.46
C SER A 25 -5.36 -31.34 -10.69
N PRO A 26 -4.73 -32.46 -10.27
CA PRO A 26 -5.38 -33.54 -9.51
C PRO A 26 -5.98 -33.10 -8.18
N ARG A 27 -5.48 -31.98 -7.62
CA ARG A 27 -6.00 -31.36 -6.40
C ARG A 27 -7.02 -30.27 -6.68
N GLY A 28 -7.40 -30.01 -7.94
CA GLY A 28 -8.12 -28.80 -8.35
C GLY A 28 -7.21 -27.57 -8.38
N ALA A 29 -7.76 -26.43 -8.83
CA ALA A 29 -7.09 -25.15 -8.72
C ALA A 29 -7.21 -24.62 -7.28
N SER A 30 -6.17 -23.93 -6.81
CA SER A 30 -6.19 -23.23 -5.52
C SER A 30 -5.70 -21.81 -5.73
N GLY A 31 -6.03 -20.90 -4.83
CA GLY A 31 -5.62 -19.50 -4.93
C GLY A 31 -5.57 -18.80 -3.60
N TRP A 32 -4.86 -17.68 -3.54
CA TRP A 32 -4.93 -16.76 -2.42
C TRP A 32 -6.09 -15.80 -2.62
N THR A 33 -6.76 -15.42 -1.53
CA THR A 33 -7.55 -14.18 -1.56
C THR A 33 -6.61 -12.98 -1.55
N GLY A 34 -6.91 -11.93 -2.31
CA GLY A 34 -6.07 -10.73 -2.44
C GLY A 34 -5.73 -10.11 -1.09
N ILE A 35 -6.70 -9.99 -0.18
CA ILE A 35 -6.49 -9.52 1.20
C ILE A 35 -5.46 -10.37 1.94
N ALA A 36 -5.54 -11.70 1.80
CA ALA A 36 -4.60 -12.59 2.47
C ALA A 36 -3.19 -12.44 1.90
N HIS A 37 -3.07 -12.28 0.58
CA HIS A 37 -1.79 -12.07 -0.06
C HIS A 37 -1.19 -10.69 0.29
N GLN A 38 -2.00 -9.63 0.30
CA GLN A 38 -1.60 -8.28 0.72
C GLN A 38 -1.10 -8.24 2.16
N LEU A 39 -1.82 -8.87 3.11
CA LEU A 39 -1.40 -8.96 4.51
C LEU A 39 -0.12 -9.80 4.68
N HIS A 40 0.01 -10.89 3.91
CA HIS A 40 1.24 -11.69 3.90
C HIS A 40 2.43 -10.84 3.46
N CYS A 41 2.34 -10.14 2.33
CA CYS A 41 3.40 -9.29 1.81
C CYS A 41 3.74 -8.14 2.79
N LEU A 42 2.73 -7.47 3.34
CA LEU A 42 2.95 -6.40 4.32
C LEU A 42 3.75 -6.88 5.53
N TYR A 43 3.36 -8.02 6.11
CA TYR A 43 4.08 -8.59 7.25
C TYR A 43 5.49 -9.06 6.88
N SER A 44 5.66 -9.67 5.70
CA SER A 44 6.97 -10.10 5.20
C SER A 44 7.94 -8.93 5.05
N THR A 45 7.49 -7.78 4.52
CA THR A 45 8.34 -6.57 4.42
C THR A 45 8.74 -6.03 5.79
N LYS A 46 7.81 -6.01 6.75
CA LYS A 46 8.09 -5.62 8.14
C LYS A 46 9.15 -6.54 8.76
N HIS A 47 8.99 -7.86 8.59
CA HIS A 47 9.93 -8.83 9.15
C HIS A 47 11.33 -8.68 8.56
N ALA A 48 11.43 -8.61 7.23
CA ALA A 48 12.71 -8.43 6.54
C ALA A 48 13.41 -7.12 6.95
N PHE A 49 12.65 -6.03 7.14
CA PHE A 49 13.21 -4.78 7.65
C PHE A 49 13.80 -4.96 9.06
N TYR A 50 13.09 -5.63 9.97
CA TYR A 50 13.58 -5.83 11.33
C TYR A 50 14.79 -6.77 11.39
N ASP A 51 14.82 -7.81 10.55
CA ASP A 51 15.98 -8.67 10.41
C ASP A 51 17.22 -7.86 10.00
N LEU A 52 17.08 -6.96 9.01
CA LEU A 52 18.15 -6.06 8.58
C LEU A 52 18.52 -5.05 9.67
N TYR A 53 17.52 -4.48 10.35
CA TYR A 53 17.73 -3.46 11.38
C TYR A 53 18.52 -4.01 12.57
N TYR A 54 18.13 -5.18 13.09
CA TYR A 54 18.74 -5.77 14.28
C TYR A 54 20.05 -6.51 13.99
N ASN A 55 20.21 -7.11 12.81
CA ASN A 55 21.47 -7.78 12.41
C ASN A 55 22.55 -6.82 11.92
N ARG A 56 22.31 -5.50 11.97
CA ARG A 56 23.30 -4.48 11.60
C ARG A 56 24.46 -4.46 12.60
N THR A 57 25.68 -4.56 12.09
CA THR A 57 26.94 -4.58 12.87
C THR A 57 27.57 -3.19 13.09
N GLY A 58 26.97 -2.13 12.54
CA GLY A 58 27.48 -0.75 12.62
C GLY A 58 26.83 0.13 13.69
N ASP A 59 27.15 1.44 13.65
CA ASP A 59 26.59 2.45 14.55
C ASP A 59 25.06 2.51 14.47
N LYS A 60 24.41 2.13 15.57
CA LYS A 60 22.94 2.10 15.72
C LYS A 60 22.34 3.49 15.96
N THR A 61 23.18 4.51 16.17
CA THR A 61 22.73 5.90 16.35
C THR A 61 22.47 6.61 15.02
N GLN A 62 23.04 6.10 13.91
CA GLN A 62 22.80 6.63 12.57
C GLN A 62 21.58 5.96 11.93
N PRO A 63 20.65 6.73 11.32
CA PRO A 63 19.49 6.17 10.63
C PRO A 63 19.92 5.26 9.48
N LEU A 64 19.18 4.16 9.27
CA LEU A 64 19.53 3.10 8.32
C LEU A 64 19.55 3.56 6.85
N PHE A 65 18.74 4.55 6.49
CA PHE A 65 18.64 5.06 5.12
C PHE A 65 18.93 6.57 5.01
N GLY A 66 19.58 7.19 6.00
CA GLY A 66 19.82 8.64 6.00
C GLY A 66 18.54 9.49 6.12
N VAL A 67 17.39 8.82 6.29
CA VAL A 67 16.08 9.41 6.53
C VAL A 67 15.84 9.33 8.03
N GLY A 68 15.48 10.45 8.67
CA GLY A 68 15.21 10.53 10.11
C GLY A 68 13.95 9.77 10.56
N TRP A 69 13.55 8.71 9.84
CA TRP A 69 12.37 7.92 10.16
C TRP A 69 12.66 7.08 11.39
N GLN A 70 12.03 7.47 12.49
CA GLN A 70 12.10 6.75 13.74
C GLN A 70 11.32 5.43 13.59
N LEU A 71 11.77 4.36 14.27
CA LEU A 71 11.12 3.04 14.24
C LEU A 71 9.62 3.10 14.56
N GLU A 72 9.23 4.04 15.42
CA GLU A 72 7.83 4.32 15.76
C GLU A 72 7.00 4.69 14.52
N HIS A 73 7.52 5.58 13.67
CA HIS A 73 6.83 6.01 12.45
C HIS A 73 6.62 4.82 11.50
N LEU A 74 7.66 3.99 11.29
CA LEU A 74 7.53 2.81 10.43
C LEU A 74 6.52 1.79 10.99
N ASN A 75 6.51 1.56 12.30
CA ASN A 75 5.51 0.70 12.93
C ASN A 75 4.08 1.22 12.72
N HIS A 76 3.88 2.53 12.90
CA HIS A 76 2.61 3.17 12.62
C HIS A 76 2.22 3.02 11.14
N CYS A 77 3.15 3.20 10.19
CA CYS A 77 2.89 2.99 8.77
C CYS A 77 2.44 1.57 8.43
N TRP A 78 3.16 0.55 8.92
CA TRP A 78 2.75 -0.84 8.68
C TRP A 78 1.37 -1.12 9.27
N ASP A 79 1.06 -0.61 10.46
CA ASP A 79 -0.27 -0.80 11.04
C ASP A 79 -1.36 -0.02 10.27
N TYR A 80 -1.08 1.21 9.84
CA TYR A 80 -2.00 2.01 9.03
C TYR A 80 -2.33 1.32 7.69
N VAL A 81 -1.33 0.77 7.00
CA VAL A 81 -1.55 0.02 5.75
C VAL A 81 -2.32 -1.27 6.04
N ARG A 82 -2.03 -1.97 7.14
CA ARG A 82 -2.78 -3.17 7.57
C ARG A 82 -4.26 -2.83 7.79
N GLN A 83 -4.55 -1.74 8.50
CA GLN A 83 -5.92 -1.28 8.74
C GLN A 83 -6.63 -0.95 7.41
N THR A 84 -5.95 -0.26 6.50
CA THR A 84 -6.50 0.08 5.18
C THR A 84 -6.86 -1.17 4.36
N ILE A 85 -5.98 -2.17 4.32
CA ILE A 85 -6.23 -3.46 3.68
C ILE A 85 -7.45 -4.15 4.30
N MET A 86 -7.58 -4.12 5.63
CA MET A 86 -8.71 -4.74 6.31
C MET A 86 -10.03 -3.99 6.09
N CYS A 87 -10.00 -2.67 5.95
CA CYS A 87 -11.19 -1.85 5.68
C CYS A 87 -11.63 -1.92 4.21
N ASN A 88 -10.71 -2.18 3.28
CA ASN A 88 -10.98 -2.32 1.84
C ASN A 88 -10.43 -3.68 1.36
N PRO A 89 -11.04 -4.80 1.77
CA PRO A 89 -10.51 -6.12 1.47
C PRO A 89 -10.52 -6.39 -0.04
N ASP A 90 -9.36 -6.72 -0.61
CA ASP A 90 -9.30 -7.27 -1.97
C ASP A 90 -9.79 -8.73 -1.95
N LEU A 91 -10.96 -8.97 -2.52
CA LEU A 91 -11.57 -10.30 -2.58
C LEU A 91 -11.20 -11.07 -3.86
N THR A 92 -10.32 -10.52 -4.70
CA THR A 92 -9.83 -11.19 -5.90
C THR A 92 -9.16 -12.52 -5.53
N VAL A 93 -9.47 -13.58 -6.27
CA VAL A 93 -8.82 -14.88 -6.10
C VAL A 93 -7.63 -14.98 -7.05
N GLU A 94 -6.44 -15.06 -6.48
CA GLU A 94 -5.17 -15.16 -7.18
C GLU A 94 -4.76 -16.63 -7.29
N TRP A 95 -5.04 -17.27 -8.43
CA TRP A 95 -4.81 -18.71 -8.63
C TRP A 95 -3.32 -19.07 -8.69
N ARG A 96 -3.02 -20.25 -8.16
CA ARG A 96 -1.70 -20.86 -8.14
C ARG A 96 -1.48 -21.63 -9.45
N GLY A 97 -1.00 -20.91 -10.47
CA GLY A 97 -0.52 -21.47 -11.75
C GLY A 97 1.01 -21.71 -11.75
N GLU A 98 1.65 -21.74 -12.92
CA GLU A 98 3.11 -21.91 -13.04
C GLU A 98 3.90 -20.68 -12.52
N HIS A 99 3.24 -19.52 -12.45
CA HIS A 99 3.79 -18.26 -11.92
C HIS A 99 2.95 -17.76 -10.74
N GLU A 100 2.99 -18.52 -9.64
CA GLU A 100 2.21 -18.23 -8.43
C GLU A 100 2.59 -16.88 -7.78
N GLY A 101 1.62 -16.21 -7.16
CA GLY A 101 1.88 -15.19 -6.13
C GLY A 101 2.56 -13.90 -6.61
N THR A 102 2.47 -13.58 -7.89
CA THR A 102 3.06 -12.33 -8.41
C THR A 102 2.16 -11.11 -8.15
N GLY A 103 0.87 -11.32 -7.89
CA GLY A 103 -0.14 -10.26 -7.81
C GLY A 103 -0.55 -9.67 -9.18
N TRP A 104 0.13 -10.06 -10.26
CA TRP A 104 -0.07 -9.57 -11.62
C TRP A 104 -0.99 -10.49 -12.44
N GLY A 105 -1.69 -9.92 -13.42
CA GLY A 105 -2.54 -10.68 -14.34
C GLY A 105 -3.96 -10.97 -13.84
N TYR A 106 -4.32 -10.53 -12.63
CA TYR A 106 -5.65 -10.66 -12.07
C TYR A 106 -6.49 -9.40 -12.33
N GLN A 107 -7.72 -9.60 -12.80
CA GLN A 107 -8.67 -8.50 -12.95
C GLN A 107 -9.08 -7.97 -11.58
N ARG A 108 -9.01 -6.66 -11.41
CA ARG A 108 -9.44 -5.94 -10.20
C ARG A 108 -10.33 -4.79 -10.60
N GLN A 109 -11.29 -4.46 -9.73
CA GLN A 109 -12.06 -3.23 -9.87
C GLN A 109 -11.32 -2.11 -9.15
N CYS A 110 -10.79 -1.17 -9.92
CA CYS A 110 -10.14 0.02 -9.37
C CYS A 110 -11.17 1.12 -9.09
N LYS A 111 -10.87 1.97 -8.10
CA LYS A 111 -11.57 3.24 -7.91
C LYS A 111 -11.07 4.23 -8.96
N ASP A 112 -11.97 5.06 -9.48
CA ASP A 112 -11.57 6.14 -10.39
C ASP A 112 -10.73 7.17 -9.62
N TRP A 113 -9.47 7.32 -10.04
CA TRP A 113 -8.51 8.20 -9.39
C TRP A 113 -8.64 9.66 -9.84
N GLY A 114 -9.20 9.92 -11.03
CA GLY A 114 -9.27 11.27 -11.59
C GLY A 114 -10.01 12.25 -10.68
N PRO A 115 -11.27 11.97 -10.29
CA PRO A 115 -12.03 12.84 -9.40
C PRO A 115 -11.39 13.01 -8.01
N ILE A 116 -10.70 11.98 -7.52
CA ILE A 116 -10.01 12.02 -6.21
C ILE A 116 -8.80 12.95 -6.32
N TYR A 117 -8.01 12.82 -7.38
CA TYR A 117 -6.84 13.64 -7.66
C TYR A 117 -7.23 15.12 -7.80
N ASP A 118 -8.25 15.41 -8.61
CA ASP A 118 -8.75 16.77 -8.82
C ASP A 118 -9.24 17.40 -7.51
N TRP A 119 -9.94 16.63 -6.68
CA TRP A 119 -10.38 17.09 -5.37
C TRP A 119 -9.18 17.37 -4.45
N LEU A 120 -8.19 16.48 -4.38
CA LEU A 120 -6.99 16.67 -3.56
C LEU A 120 -6.18 17.90 -3.99
N GLU A 121 -5.94 18.10 -5.28
CA GLU A 121 -5.23 19.28 -5.77
C GLU A 121 -6.00 20.56 -5.45
N LYS A 122 -7.33 20.57 -5.63
CA LYS A 122 -8.16 21.75 -5.34
C LYS A 122 -8.23 22.11 -3.85
N HIS A 123 -7.98 21.16 -2.95
CA HIS A 123 -8.05 21.38 -1.49
C HIS A 123 -6.68 21.27 -0.80
N ARG A 124 -5.58 21.26 -1.56
CA ARG A 124 -4.22 21.14 -1.03
C ARG A 124 -3.84 22.34 -0.15
N ILE A 125 -2.92 22.09 0.79
CA ILE A 125 -2.39 23.09 1.73
C ILE A 125 -0.98 23.57 1.37
N THR A 126 -0.26 22.86 0.48
CA THR A 126 1.03 23.28 -0.07
C THR A 126 1.09 22.98 -1.58
N ASN A 127 2.09 23.55 -2.28
CA ASN A 127 2.43 23.19 -3.66
C ASN A 127 3.57 22.16 -3.74
N ASP A 128 3.86 21.47 -2.63
CA ASP A 128 4.92 20.47 -2.58
C ASP A 128 4.59 19.26 -3.45
N ARG A 129 5.64 18.56 -3.89
CA ARG A 129 5.52 17.37 -4.73
C ARG A 129 6.40 16.25 -4.20
N GLY A 130 5.99 15.02 -4.50
CA GLY A 130 6.68 13.81 -4.07
C GLY A 130 6.01 13.15 -2.87
N ILE A 131 6.45 11.94 -2.56
CA ILE A 131 5.92 11.13 -1.44
C ILE A 131 6.72 11.38 -0.15
N LEU A 132 8.02 11.67 -0.29
CA LEU A 132 8.92 11.91 0.82
C LEU A 132 9.30 13.39 0.84
N ALA A 133 9.22 14.02 2.02
CA ALA A 133 9.62 15.42 2.23
C ALA A 133 11.17 15.62 2.26
N LEU A 134 11.93 14.70 1.66
CA LEU A 134 13.39 14.72 1.71
C LEU A 134 13.96 15.53 0.57
N GLY A 135 14.66 16.62 0.89
CA GLY A 135 15.48 17.37 -0.07
C GLY A 135 14.71 18.24 -1.07
N TYR A 136 13.42 18.48 -0.86
CA TYR A 136 12.63 19.40 -1.68
C TYR A 136 12.49 20.76 -0.99
N GLU A 137 12.67 21.84 -1.76
CA GLU A 137 12.29 23.19 -1.34
C GLU A 137 10.78 23.27 -1.18
N ARG A 138 10.34 23.70 0.01
CA ARG A 138 8.92 23.94 0.28
C ARG A 138 8.36 24.98 -0.66
N ARG A 139 7.21 24.70 -1.24
CA ARG A 139 6.51 25.61 -2.16
C ARG A 139 5.23 26.11 -1.48
N PRO A 140 5.21 27.37 -1.00
CA PRO A 140 4.02 27.95 -0.40
C PRO A 140 2.82 27.86 -1.35
N LEU A 141 1.62 27.76 -0.76
CA LEU A 141 0.37 27.76 -1.51
C LEU A 141 0.19 29.09 -2.25
N ASP A 142 -0.17 29.01 -3.53
CA ASP A 142 -0.62 30.18 -4.29
C ASP A 142 -2.13 30.33 -4.08
N THR A 143 -2.51 31.15 -3.11
CA THR A 143 -3.92 31.36 -2.70
C THR A 143 -4.76 32.02 -3.79
N SER A 144 -4.14 32.64 -4.80
CA SER A 144 -4.86 33.16 -5.98
C SER A 144 -5.38 32.06 -6.90
N ARG A 145 -4.77 30.86 -6.85
CA ARG A 145 -5.15 29.68 -7.65
C ARG A 145 -6.00 28.68 -6.88
N VAL A 146 -6.06 28.80 -5.56
CA VAL A 146 -6.87 27.95 -4.68
C VAL A 146 -7.75 28.83 -3.77
N PRO A 147 -8.66 29.63 -4.34
CA PRO A 147 -9.44 30.59 -3.57
C PRO A 147 -10.45 29.87 -2.67
N GLY A 148 -10.49 30.25 -1.39
CA GLY A 148 -11.62 29.95 -0.50
C GLY A 148 -11.50 28.72 0.40
N VAL A 149 -10.34 28.06 0.48
CA VAL A 149 -10.12 26.95 1.44
C VAL A 149 -9.41 27.43 2.72
N TRP A 150 -8.53 28.43 2.60
CA TRP A 150 -7.71 28.95 3.71
C TRP A 150 -7.52 30.47 3.57
N SER A 151 -7.62 31.21 4.67
CA SER A 151 -7.26 32.64 4.75
C SER A 151 -5.75 32.80 4.94
N ASN A 152 -5.19 34.00 4.70
CA ASN A 152 -3.76 34.27 4.95
C ASN A 152 -3.34 33.94 6.39
N LYS A 153 -4.25 34.12 7.37
CA LYS A 153 -4.02 33.78 8.77
C LYS A 153 -3.95 32.28 9.00
N ASP A 154 -4.73 31.50 8.24
CA ASP A 154 -4.74 30.04 8.36
C ASP A 154 -3.45 29.40 7.81
N LEU A 155 -2.64 30.15 7.06
CA LEU A 155 -1.35 29.70 6.50
C LEU A 155 -0.15 30.06 7.37
N GLU A 156 -0.28 30.97 8.34
CA GLU A 156 0.80 31.37 9.24
C GLU A 156 1.10 30.31 10.32
N ASP A 157 0.10 29.47 10.65
CA ASP A 157 0.14 28.48 11.74
C ASP A 157 0.22 27.01 11.25
N ILE A 158 0.33 26.75 9.95
CA ILE A 158 0.45 25.36 9.46
C ILE A 158 1.88 24.87 9.67
N ASP A 159 2.09 24.13 10.75
CA ASP A 159 3.30 23.33 10.96
C ASP A 159 3.26 22.11 10.03
N VAL A 160 3.71 22.30 8.78
CA VAL A 160 4.02 21.21 7.82
C VAL A 160 5.52 20.94 7.84
#